data_AF-A0A8J2VV43-F1
#
_entry.id   AF-A0A8J2VV43-F1
#
_cell.length_a   1.000
_cell.length_b   1.000
_cell.length_c   1.000
_cell.angle_alpha   90.00
_cell.angle_beta   90.00
_cell.angle_gamma   90.00
#
_symmetry.space_group_name_H-M   'P 1'
#
loop_
_entity.id
_entity.type
_entity.pdbx_description
1 polymer ?
#
loop_
_entity_poly.entity_id
_entity_poly.type
_entity_poly.pdbx_seq_one_letter_code
_entity_poly.pdbx_strand_id
1 'polypeptide(L)'
;MMWPINFEEMYKISTYSLRLNGAHPNIKKKTKFWYFKIYLLRFIELLCCGLLFNSIIFYDVVSKKYTEAIKNGLMVIVGITVIFKHSILINYNESIKRLIKILDEDYKAAELYEEKEKDIILKSAMSGVKICRFWLVSATLTSFMFPAKAIIEMINLYMKGEFKLVPMFDFTYPNIIEVHKDSTVAYIVLFLLCLSFDLFSLSMYIGFDPLVPIFMLHTCGQLELISNKLMNLFSKDASRQDIMDELKSINVKLQNIYK
;
A
#
# COMPACT_ATOMS: atom_id res chain seq x y z
N MET A 1 16.50 5.88 -20.21
CA MET A 1 16.16 4.68 -19.42
C MET A 1 16.57 3.48 -20.25
N MET A 2 17.29 2.51 -19.69
CA MET A 2 17.78 1.36 -20.46
C MET A 2 16.70 0.29 -20.48
N TRP A 3 16.33 -0.19 -21.67
CA TRP A 3 15.41 -1.31 -21.84
C TRP A 3 16.13 -2.65 -21.60
N PRO A 4 15.42 -3.70 -21.16
CA PRO A 4 14.03 -3.72 -20.76
C PRO A 4 13.82 -3.16 -19.33
N ILE A 5 12.78 -2.34 -19.16
CA ILE A 5 12.35 -1.94 -17.82
C ILE A 5 11.71 -3.14 -17.10
N ASN A 6 11.84 -3.21 -15.77
CA ASN A 6 11.23 -4.26 -14.95
C ASN A 6 10.47 -3.66 -13.75
N PHE A 7 9.49 -4.41 -13.26
CA PHE A 7 8.59 -3.97 -12.18
C PHE A 7 9.35 -3.56 -10.92
N GLU A 8 10.34 -4.36 -10.51
CA GLU A 8 11.10 -4.18 -9.27
C GLU A 8 11.92 -2.88 -9.30
N GLU A 9 12.51 -2.55 -10.44
CA GLU A 9 13.30 -1.33 -10.64
C GLU A 9 12.44 -0.10 -10.85
N MET A 10 11.32 -0.23 -11.55
CA MET A 10 10.38 0.87 -11.79
C MET A 10 9.67 1.27 -10.49
N TYR A 11 9.18 0.29 -9.73
CA TYR A 11 8.30 0.51 -8.58
C TYR A 11 8.98 0.18 -7.25
N LYS A 12 10.25 0.62 -7.10
CA LYS A 12 11.08 0.38 -5.90
C LYS A 12 10.40 0.75 -4.58
N ILE A 13 9.63 1.86 -4.56
CA ILE A 13 8.93 2.35 -3.36
C ILE A 13 7.94 1.30 -2.85
N SER A 14 6.99 0.89 -3.70
CA SER A 14 5.98 -0.12 -3.34
C SER A 14 6.65 -1.46 -3.04
N THR A 15 7.58 -1.89 -3.89
CA THR A 15 8.34 -3.13 -3.75
C THR A 15 9.08 -3.23 -2.42
N TYR A 16 9.80 -2.18 -2.02
CA TYR A 16 10.50 -2.13 -0.74
C TYR A 16 9.53 -2.20 0.44
N SER A 17 8.42 -1.48 0.35
CA SER A 17 7.38 -1.48 1.39
C SER A 17 6.73 -2.87 1.57
N LEU A 18 6.44 -3.57 0.47
CA LEU A 18 5.95 -4.94 0.46
C LEU A 18 6.98 -5.93 1.05
N ARG A 19 8.27 -5.68 0.89
CA ARG A 19 9.31 -6.52 1.52
C ARG A 19 9.39 -6.25 3.03
N LEU A 20 9.23 -5.00 3.44
CA LEU A 20 9.27 -4.59 4.85
C LEU A 20 8.14 -5.23 5.65
N ASN A 21 6.90 -5.17 5.14
CA ASN A 21 5.75 -5.82 5.75
C ASN A 21 5.71 -7.35 5.53
N GLY A 22 6.61 -7.88 4.71
CA GLY A 22 6.76 -9.31 4.45
C GLY A 22 5.75 -9.88 3.47
N ALA A 23 4.97 -9.04 2.79
CA ALA A 23 3.92 -9.45 1.86
C ALA A 23 4.37 -9.49 0.39
N HIS A 24 5.66 -9.20 0.11
CA HIS A 24 6.19 -9.21 -1.25
C HIS A 24 6.06 -10.59 -1.94
N PRO A 25 5.56 -10.65 -3.19
CA PRO A 25 5.27 -11.93 -3.85
C PRO A 25 6.49 -12.85 -4.05
N ASN A 26 7.66 -12.27 -4.37
CA ASN A 26 8.89 -13.03 -4.64
C ASN A 26 9.65 -13.54 -3.39
N ILE A 27 9.06 -13.52 -2.20
CA ILE A 27 9.69 -14.08 -0.99
C ILE A 27 9.80 -15.61 -1.13
N LYS A 28 11.00 -16.09 -1.51
CA LYS A 28 11.25 -17.46 -1.98
C LYS A 28 10.99 -18.58 -0.96
N LYS A 29 11.12 -18.31 0.35
CA LYS A 29 10.85 -19.30 1.41
C LYS A 29 10.21 -18.64 2.62
N LYS A 30 8.94 -18.96 2.88
CA LYS A 30 8.25 -18.61 4.12
C LYS A 30 8.82 -19.46 5.27
N THR A 31 9.91 -19.00 5.88
CA THR A 31 10.53 -19.67 7.02
C THR A 31 9.63 -19.60 8.26
N LYS A 32 9.85 -20.45 9.27
CA LYS A 32 9.13 -20.35 10.56
C LYS A 32 9.22 -18.95 11.17
N PHE A 33 10.38 -18.30 11.02
CA PHE A 33 10.59 -16.92 11.47
C PHE A 33 9.71 -15.91 10.72
N TRP A 34 9.51 -16.08 9.40
CA TRP A 34 8.61 -15.23 8.63
C TRP A 34 7.17 -15.35 9.14
N TYR A 35 6.67 -16.57 9.36
CA TYR A 35 5.34 -16.78 9.92
C TYR A 35 5.21 -16.14 11.30
N PHE A 36 6.20 -16.35 12.18
CA PHE A 36 6.22 -15.72 13.50
C PHE A 36 6.14 -14.19 13.41
N LYS A 37 6.95 -13.55 12.55
CA LYS A 37 6.90 -12.10 12.31
C LYS A 37 5.51 -11.64 11.86
N ILE A 38 4.90 -12.34 10.90
CA ILE A 38 3.58 -11.99 10.37
C ILE A 38 2.49 -12.15 11.41
N TYR A 39 2.50 -13.24 12.18
CA TYR A 39 1.54 -13.44 13.28
C TYR A 39 1.72 -12.41 14.39
N LEU A 40 2.97 -12.06 14.74
CA LEU A 40 3.26 -11.02 15.73
C LEU A 40 2.73 -9.65 15.29
N LEU A 41 2.97 -9.24 14.05
CA LEU A 41 2.47 -7.98 13.51
C LEU A 41 0.93 -7.96 13.50
N ARG A 42 0.29 -9.04 13.04
CA ARG A 42 -1.18 -9.16 13.07
C ARG A 42 -1.75 -9.14 14.49
N PHE A 43 -1.05 -9.75 15.44
CA PHE A 43 -1.45 -9.75 16.84
C PHE A 43 -1.39 -8.34 17.43
N ILE A 44 -0.32 -7.60 17.16
CA ILE A 44 -0.18 -6.18 17.57
C ILE A 44 -1.33 -5.34 16.99
N GLU A 45 -1.62 -5.51 15.70
CA GLU A 45 -2.72 -4.82 15.01
C GLU A 45 -4.08 -5.10 15.65
N LEU A 46 -4.37 -6.38 15.91
CA LEU A 46 -5.61 -6.80 16.56
C LEU A 46 -5.70 -6.31 18.00
N LEU A 47 -4.59 -6.31 18.74
CA LEU A 47 -4.53 -5.79 20.09
C LEU A 47 -4.84 -4.29 20.11
N CYS A 48 -4.21 -3.49 19.24
CA CYS A 48 -4.51 -2.06 19.10
C CYS A 48 -5.97 -1.80 18.71
N CYS A 49 -6.50 -2.54 17.74
CA CYS A 49 -7.92 -2.47 17.38
C CYS A 49 -8.83 -2.79 18.58
N GLY A 50 -8.49 -3.82 19.36
CA GLY A 50 -9.24 -4.21 20.56
C GLY A 50 -9.23 -3.13 21.64
N LEU A 51 -8.08 -2.49 21.86
CA LEU A 51 -7.94 -1.36 22.81
C LEU A 51 -8.78 -0.15 22.37
N LEU A 52 -8.74 0.19 21.08
CA LEU A 52 -9.57 1.26 20.51
C LEU A 52 -11.07 0.95 20.66
N PHE A 53 -11.49 -0.28 20.35
CA PHE A 53 -12.88 -0.70 20.49
C PHE A 53 -13.34 -0.67 21.96
N ASN A 54 -12.47 -1.06 22.88
CA ASN A 54 -12.71 -0.96 24.32
C ASN A 54 -12.90 0.51 24.75
N SER A 55 -12.04 1.42 24.30
CA SER A 55 -12.18 2.86 24.56
C SER A 55 -13.53 3.39 24.10
N ILE A 56 -13.94 3.06 22.86
CA ILE A 56 -15.19 3.55 22.27
C ILE A 56 -16.39 3.13 23.10
N ILE A 57 -16.51 1.82 23.38
CA ILE A 57 -17.70 1.26 24.02
C ILE A 57 -17.79 1.64 25.50
N PHE A 58 -16.69 1.52 26.24
CA PHE A 58 -16.73 1.63 27.70
C PHE A 58 -16.46 3.05 28.21
N TYR A 59 -15.78 3.89 27.43
CA TYR A 59 -15.34 5.21 27.89
C TYR A 59 -15.90 6.35 27.03
N ASP A 60 -15.68 6.34 25.72
CA ASP A 60 -15.96 7.50 24.87
C ASP A 60 -17.47 7.74 24.70
N VAL A 61 -18.24 6.69 24.38
CA VAL A 61 -19.70 6.78 24.24
C VAL A 61 -20.37 7.04 25.59
N VAL A 62 -19.93 6.34 26.64
CA VAL A 62 -20.47 6.48 28.02
C VAL A 62 -20.24 7.90 28.55
N SER A 63 -19.06 8.47 28.29
CA SER A 63 -18.70 9.83 28.71
C SER A 63 -19.20 10.93 27.77
N LYS A 64 -20.01 10.59 26.75
CA LYS A 64 -20.52 11.51 25.71
C LYS A 64 -19.40 12.24 24.93
N LYS A 65 -18.21 11.66 24.84
CA LYS A 65 -17.06 12.17 24.07
C LYS A 65 -17.12 11.70 22.62
N TYR A 66 -18.15 12.11 21.89
CA TYR A 66 -18.41 11.62 20.53
C TYR A 66 -17.28 11.91 19.54
N THR A 67 -16.59 13.04 19.68
CA THR A 67 -15.43 13.38 18.82
C THR A 67 -14.32 12.34 18.96
N GLU A 68 -14.02 11.90 20.19
CA GLU A 68 -13.00 10.87 20.43
C GLU A 68 -13.48 9.49 19.96
N ALA A 69 -14.77 9.17 20.20
CA ALA A 69 -15.36 7.94 19.67
C ALA A 69 -15.25 7.85 18.13
N ILE A 70 -15.49 8.96 17.41
CA ILE A 70 -15.37 9.01 15.94
C ILE A 70 -13.91 8.84 15.51
N LYS A 71 -12.96 9.56 16.15
CA LYS A 71 -11.53 9.43 15.85
C LYS A 71 -11.05 8.00 16.07
N ASN A 72 -11.38 7.40 17.22
CA ASN A 72 -11.02 6.02 17.54
C ASN A 72 -11.70 5.03 16.58
N GLY A 73 -12.94 5.29 16.18
CA GLY A 73 -13.66 4.51 15.17
C GLY A 73 -12.96 4.52 13.81
N LEU A 74 -12.46 5.68 13.36
CA LEU A 74 -11.65 5.78 12.14
C LEU A 74 -10.37 4.94 12.23
N MET A 75 -9.69 4.93 13.38
CA MET A 75 -8.50 4.09 13.58
C MET A 75 -8.81 2.60 13.52
N VAL A 76 -9.95 2.17 14.08
CA VAL A 76 -10.40 0.78 13.98
C VAL A 76 -10.64 0.38 12.52
N ILE A 77 -11.27 1.27 11.74
CA ILE A 77 -11.49 1.03 10.30
C ILE A 77 -10.15 0.89 9.57
N VAL A 78 -9.17 1.74 9.88
CA VAL A 78 -7.81 1.64 9.33
C VAL A 78 -7.18 0.30 9.66
N GLY A 79 -7.18 -0.11 10.93
CA GLY A 79 -6.60 -1.39 11.36
C GLY A 79 -7.25 -2.61 10.69
N ILE A 80 -8.58 -2.65 10.61
CA ILE A 80 -9.31 -3.71 9.90
C ILE A 80 -8.93 -3.73 8.40
N THR A 81 -8.86 -2.55 7.78
CA THR A 81 -8.49 -2.41 6.36
C THR A 81 -7.07 -2.90 6.10
N VAL A 82 -6.13 -2.60 6.99
CA VAL A 82 -4.73 -3.03 6.91
C VAL A 82 -4.63 -4.55 7.02
N ILE A 83 -5.34 -5.17 7.98
CA ILE A 83 -5.41 -6.63 8.13
C ILE A 83 -5.99 -7.29 6.87
N PHE A 84 -7.06 -6.71 6.31
CA PHE A 84 -7.71 -7.20 5.11
C PHE A 84 -6.78 -7.14 3.89
N LYS A 85 -6.19 -5.96 3.61
CA LYS A 85 -5.21 -5.76 2.51
C LYS A 85 -4.04 -6.73 2.64
N HIS A 86 -3.50 -6.87 3.84
CA HIS A 86 -2.38 -7.78 4.09
C HIS A 86 -2.77 -9.25 3.87
N SER A 87 -4.00 -9.63 4.22
CA SER A 87 -4.51 -10.98 3.94
C SER A 87 -4.68 -11.23 2.45
N ILE A 88 -5.11 -10.24 1.67
CA ILE A 88 -5.16 -10.34 0.20
C ILE A 88 -3.76 -10.62 -0.36
N LEU A 89 -2.75 -9.83 0.03
CA LEU A 89 -1.38 -9.99 -0.46
C LEU A 89 -0.82 -11.39 -0.18
N ILE A 90 -1.09 -11.94 1.00
CA ILE A 90 -0.57 -13.26 1.40
C ILE A 90 -1.33 -14.40 0.70
N ASN A 91 -2.66 -14.32 0.65
CA ASN A 91 -3.50 -15.40 0.13
C ASN A 91 -3.49 -15.45 -1.40
N TYR A 92 -3.45 -14.30 -2.07
CA TYR A 92 -3.42 -14.18 -3.53
C TYR A 92 -2.01 -13.86 -4.07
N ASN A 93 -0.97 -14.22 -3.31
CA ASN A 93 0.42 -13.99 -3.68
C ASN A 93 0.73 -14.51 -5.10
N GLU A 94 0.35 -15.74 -5.42
CA GLU A 94 0.62 -16.32 -6.75
C GLU A 94 -0.09 -15.56 -7.88
N SER A 95 -1.29 -15.04 -7.63
CA SER A 95 -2.01 -14.20 -8.60
C SER A 95 -1.29 -12.87 -8.82
N ILE A 96 -0.86 -12.20 -7.75
CA ILE A 96 -0.11 -10.93 -7.85
C ILE A 96 1.23 -11.16 -8.54
N LYS A 97 1.92 -12.26 -8.21
CA LYS A 97 3.17 -12.66 -8.86
C LYS A 97 2.98 -12.90 -10.35
N ARG A 98 1.86 -13.51 -10.74
CA ARG A 98 1.49 -13.68 -12.16
C ARG A 98 1.29 -12.35 -12.85
N LEU A 99 0.58 -11.40 -12.23
CA LEU A 99 0.38 -10.05 -12.78
C LEU A 99 1.71 -9.31 -12.98
N ILE A 100 2.61 -9.37 -12.00
CA ILE A 100 3.95 -8.80 -12.12
C ILE A 100 4.73 -9.46 -13.26
N LYS A 101 4.64 -10.80 -13.39
CA LYS A 101 5.31 -11.53 -14.47
C LYS A 101 4.79 -11.13 -15.86
N ILE A 102 3.47 -10.99 -16.02
CA ILE A 102 2.86 -10.54 -17.29
C ILE A 102 3.38 -9.14 -17.64
N LEU A 103 3.38 -8.23 -16.68
CA LEU A 103 3.87 -6.86 -16.88
C LEU A 103 5.37 -6.84 -17.27
N ASP A 104 6.21 -7.65 -16.62
CA ASP A 104 7.63 -7.79 -16.99
C ASP A 104 7.82 -8.42 -18.39
N GLU A 105 6.98 -9.37 -18.78
CA GLU A 105 7.00 -9.97 -20.11
C GLU A 105 6.58 -8.96 -21.19
N ASP A 106 5.55 -8.15 -20.93
CA ASP A 106 5.11 -7.07 -21.81
C ASP A 106 6.19 -6.00 -21.98
N TYR A 107 6.91 -5.65 -20.91
CA TYR A 107 8.04 -4.70 -20.98
C TYR A 107 9.22 -5.25 -21.78
N LYS A 108 9.51 -6.56 -21.69
CA LYS A 108 10.52 -7.19 -22.53
C LYS A 108 10.10 -7.20 -24.00
N ALA A 109 8.84 -7.54 -24.29
CA ALA A 109 8.33 -7.52 -25.66
C ALA A 109 8.40 -6.11 -26.28
N ALA A 110 8.18 -5.08 -25.46
CA ALA A 110 8.23 -3.68 -25.88
C ALA A 110 9.63 -3.17 -26.28
N GLU A 111 10.70 -3.88 -25.94
CA GLU A 111 12.05 -3.54 -26.36
C GLU A 111 12.20 -3.52 -27.90
N LEU A 112 11.41 -4.36 -28.59
CA LEU A 112 11.40 -4.48 -30.04
C LEU A 112 10.43 -3.51 -30.73
N TYR A 113 9.65 -2.74 -29.97
CA TYR A 113 8.68 -1.80 -30.53
C TYR A 113 9.34 -0.54 -31.08
N GLU A 114 8.61 0.16 -31.95
CA GLU A 114 8.99 1.49 -32.44
C GLU A 114 9.04 2.50 -31.28
N GLU A 115 9.86 3.55 -31.42
CA GLU A 115 10.02 4.59 -30.39
C GLU A 115 8.69 5.23 -29.95
N LYS A 116 7.77 5.44 -30.89
CA LYS A 116 6.43 5.99 -30.58
C LYS A 116 5.61 5.08 -29.67
N GLU A 117 5.70 3.77 -29.87
CA GLU A 117 4.99 2.79 -29.05
C GLU A 117 5.65 2.63 -27.68
N LYS A 118 6.99 2.68 -27.64
CA LYS A 118 7.75 2.70 -26.38
C LYS A 118 7.38 3.89 -25.50
N ASP A 119 7.16 5.07 -26.09
CA ASP A 119 6.77 6.27 -25.33
C ASP A 119 5.43 6.10 -24.62
N ILE A 120 4.45 5.44 -25.26
CA ILE A 120 3.13 5.16 -24.65
C ILE A 120 3.29 4.27 -23.40
N ILE A 121 4.09 3.20 -23.50
CA ILE A 121 4.36 2.29 -22.38
C ILE A 121 5.11 3.03 -21.27
N LEU A 122 6.15 3.78 -21.63
CA LEU A 122 6.96 4.53 -20.68
C LEU A 122 6.11 5.57 -19.94
N LYS A 123 5.23 6.28 -20.64
CA LYS A 123 4.29 7.26 -20.06
C LYS A 123 3.34 6.61 -19.05
N SER A 124 2.80 5.44 -19.38
CA SER A 124 1.97 4.66 -18.45
C SER A 124 2.79 4.24 -17.21
N ALA A 125 3.97 3.67 -17.41
CA ALA A 125 4.83 3.20 -16.33
C ALA A 125 5.25 4.35 -15.39
N MET A 126 5.64 5.50 -15.96
CA MET A 126 5.99 6.72 -15.23
C MET A 126 4.81 7.31 -14.46
N SER A 127 3.59 7.18 -14.97
CA SER A 127 2.38 7.57 -14.24
C SER A 127 2.17 6.68 -13.01
N GLY A 128 2.44 5.37 -13.13
CA GLY A 128 2.47 4.46 -11.97
C GLY A 128 3.53 4.85 -10.92
N VAL A 129 4.71 5.30 -11.36
CA VAL A 129 5.76 5.80 -10.44
C VAL A 129 5.30 7.05 -9.70
N LYS A 130 4.59 7.97 -10.37
CA LYS A 130 4.00 9.15 -9.72
C LYS A 130 2.99 8.74 -8.65
N ILE A 131 2.17 7.73 -8.91
CA ILE A 131 1.22 7.20 -7.92
C ILE A 131 1.95 6.61 -6.70
N CYS A 132 3.05 5.87 -6.91
CA CYS A 132 3.87 5.39 -5.80
C CYS A 132 4.41 6.53 -4.93
N ARG A 133 4.90 7.61 -5.56
CA ARG A 133 5.40 8.79 -4.84
C ARG A 133 4.28 9.52 -4.09
N PHE A 134 3.10 9.64 -4.70
CA PHE A 134 1.94 10.22 -4.05
C PHE A 134 1.60 9.46 -2.76
N TRP A 135 1.48 8.13 -2.82
CA TRP A 135 1.21 7.29 -1.65
C TRP A 135 2.33 7.33 -0.61
N LEU A 136 3.60 7.40 -1.03
CA LEU A 136 4.72 7.59 -0.11
C LEU A 136 4.57 8.88 0.69
N VAL A 137 4.34 10.01 0.01
CA VAL A 137 4.24 11.32 0.67
C VAL A 137 2.97 11.40 1.53
N SER A 138 1.82 11.00 0.99
CA SER A 138 0.54 11.10 1.70
C SER A 138 0.51 10.19 2.94
N ALA A 139 0.89 8.92 2.80
CA ALA A 139 0.87 7.99 3.93
C ALA A 139 1.91 8.38 5.00
N THR A 140 3.12 8.81 4.59
CA THR A 140 4.15 9.24 5.54
C THR A 140 3.72 10.49 6.31
N LEU A 141 3.10 11.46 5.62
CA LEU A 141 2.61 12.67 6.27
C LEU A 141 1.52 12.31 7.30
N THR A 142 0.54 11.48 6.93
CA THR A 142 -0.53 11.06 7.84
C THR A 142 -0.01 10.27 9.04
N SER A 143 0.90 9.31 8.83
CA SER A 143 1.51 8.53 9.92
C SER A 143 2.31 9.43 10.87
N PHE A 144 3.12 10.36 10.34
CA PHE A 144 3.95 11.23 11.17
C PHE A 144 3.14 12.26 12.00
N MET A 145 1.88 12.55 11.63
CA MET A 145 1.03 13.46 12.41
C MET A 145 0.81 12.99 13.85
N PHE A 146 0.69 11.67 14.10
CA PHE A 146 0.43 11.14 15.44
C PHE A 146 1.61 11.33 16.42
N PRO A 147 2.84 10.86 16.12
CA PRO A 147 3.97 11.09 17.01
C PRO A 147 4.33 12.58 17.09
N ALA A 148 4.21 13.35 16.00
CA ALA A 148 4.45 14.78 16.03
C ALA A 148 3.49 15.50 16.97
N LYS A 149 2.19 15.18 16.92
CA LYS A 149 1.17 15.73 17.83
C LYS A 149 1.52 15.44 19.28
N ALA A 150 1.88 14.19 19.61
CA ALA A 150 2.26 13.79 20.97
C ALA A 150 3.51 14.54 21.47
N ILE A 151 4.55 14.66 20.63
CA ILE A 151 5.80 15.36 21.00
C ILE A 151 5.55 16.86 21.20
N ILE A 152 4.82 17.50 20.28
CA ILE A 152 4.51 18.94 20.37
C ILE A 152 3.71 19.23 21.65
N GLU A 153 2.71 18.40 21.96
CA GLU A 153 1.90 18.55 23.16
C GLU A 153 2.73 18.36 24.44
N MET A 154 3.65 17.39 24.45
CA MET A 154 4.57 17.15 25.56
C MET A 154 5.53 18.35 25.78
N ILE A 155 6.08 18.93 24.70
CA ILE A 155 6.92 20.14 24.77
C ILE A 155 6.12 21.32 25.33
N ASN A 156 4.88 21.52 24.86
CA ASN A 156 4.02 22.60 25.35
C ASN A 156 3.69 22.46 26.84
N LEU A 157 3.46 21.24 27.33
CA LEU A 157 3.22 20.96 28.74
C LEU A 157 4.47 21.17 29.59
N TYR A 158 5.64 20.78 29.07
CA TYR A 158 6.93 21.05 29.71
C TYR A 158 7.15 22.56 29.89
N MET A 159 6.89 23.37 28.85
CA MET A 159 7.04 24.82 28.89
C MET A 159 6.08 25.50 29.89
N LYS A 160 4.93 24.87 30.20
CA LYS A 160 3.97 25.32 31.21
C LYS A 160 4.30 24.86 32.63
N GLY A 161 5.33 24.04 32.81
CA GLY A 161 5.73 23.49 34.11
C GLY A 161 4.92 22.25 34.54
N GLU A 162 4.06 21.71 33.68
CA GLU A 162 3.20 20.54 33.94
C GLU A 162 3.65 19.34 33.09
N PHE A 163 4.91 18.91 33.23
CA PHE A 163 5.42 17.82 32.40
C PHE A 163 4.59 16.55 32.57
N LYS A 164 3.97 16.10 31.47
CA LYS A 164 3.17 14.89 31.41
C LYS A 164 3.47 14.13 30.13
N LEU A 165 3.54 12.81 30.25
CA LEU A 165 3.72 11.91 29.12
C LEU A 165 2.43 11.87 28.28
N VAL A 166 2.52 12.27 27.02
CA VAL A 166 1.38 12.33 26.09
C VAL A 166 1.38 11.10 25.19
N PRO A 167 0.30 10.30 25.17
CA PRO A 167 0.22 9.12 24.31
C PRO A 167 0.14 9.51 22.82
N MET A 168 0.57 8.60 21.95
CA MET A 168 0.53 8.78 20.49
C MET A 168 -0.90 8.79 19.94
N PHE A 169 -1.79 8.00 20.54
CA PHE A 169 -3.22 7.96 20.21
C PHE A 169 -4.05 8.30 21.44
N ASP A 170 -5.12 9.07 21.23
CA ASP A 170 -6.01 9.57 22.29
C ASP A 170 -7.14 8.59 22.59
N PHE A 171 -6.82 7.43 23.17
CA PHE A 171 -7.83 6.48 23.63
C PHE A 171 -7.59 6.05 25.08
N THR A 172 -8.68 5.67 25.75
CA THR A 172 -8.66 5.25 27.15
C THR A 172 -8.42 3.75 27.22
N TYR A 173 -7.42 3.31 27.99
CA TYR A 173 -7.11 1.90 28.15
C TYR A 173 -8.06 1.26 29.19
N PRO A 174 -8.19 -0.08 29.21
CA PRO A 174 -8.81 -0.78 30.33
C PRO A 174 -8.14 -0.38 31.65
N ASN A 175 -8.93 -0.30 32.74
CA ASN A 175 -8.49 0.20 34.05
C ASN A 175 -7.14 -0.37 34.55
N ILE A 176 -6.85 -1.65 34.26
CA ILE A 176 -5.59 -2.31 34.66
C ILE A 176 -4.36 -1.61 34.07
N ILE A 177 -4.47 -1.16 32.81
CA ILE A 177 -3.41 -0.47 32.07
C ILE A 177 -3.48 1.04 32.35
N GLU A 178 -4.68 1.60 32.39
CA GLU A 178 -4.94 3.05 32.53
C GLU A 178 -4.31 3.62 33.81
N VAL A 179 -4.32 2.88 34.92
CA VAL A 179 -3.72 3.30 36.19
C VAL A 179 -2.18 3.39 36.13
N HIS A 180 -1.55 2.60 35.27
CA HIS A 180 -0.09 2.49 35.17
C HIS A 180 0.50 3.26 33.99
N LYS A 181 -0.34 3.82 33.10
CA LYS A 181 0.07 4.40 31.81
C LYS A 181 1.05 5.56 31.93
N ASP A 182 0.99 6.31 33.04
CA ASP A 182 1.83 7.47 33.29
C ASP A 182 3.22 7.06 33.85
N SER A 183 3.42 5.78 34.18
CA SER A 183 4.76 5.27 34.49
C SER A 183 5.61 5.24 33.22
N THR A 184 6.88 5.65 33.32
CA THR A 184 7.79 5.73 32.16
C THR A 184 7.89 4.41 31.39
N VAL A 185 7.93 3.28 32.09
CA VAL A 185 8.02 1.96 31.45
C VAL A 185 6.75 1.63 30.68
N ALA A 186 5.57 1.80 31.30
CA ALA A 186 4.31 1.53 30.61
C ALA A 186 4.12 2.48 29.42
N TYR A 187 4.44 3.76 29.57
CA TYR A 187 4.38 4.74 28.49
C TYR A 187 5.21 4.31 27.28
N ILE A 188 6.48 3.93 27.49
CA ILE A 188 7.36 3.51 26.39
C ILE A 188 6.80 2.27 25.69
N VAL A 189 6.29 1.28 26.44
CA VAL A 189 5.71 0.07 25.86
C VAL A 189 4.47 0.40 25.02
N LEU A 190 3.56 1.23 25.54
CA LEU A 190 2.36 1.65 24.84
C LEU A 190 2.69 2.49 23.60
N PHE A 191 3.67 3.39 23.71
CA PHE A 191 4.14 4.19 22.58
C PHE A 191 4.72 3.31 21.47
N LEU A 192 5.57 2.33 21.81
CA LEU A 192 6.13 1.39 20.84
C LEU A 192 5.06 0.50 20.21
N LEU A 193 4.04 0.11 20.98
CA LEU A 193 2.89 -0.66 20.47
C LEU A 193 2.13 0.15 19.41
N CYS A 194 1.77 1.39 19.73
CA CYS A 194 1.06 2.30 18.82
C CYS A 194 1.90 2.69 17.60
N LEU A 195 3.21 2.94 17.79
CA LEU A 195 4.14 3.22 16.70
C LEU A 195 4.30 2.01 15.78
N SER A 196 4.31 0.80 16.33
CA SER A 196 4.38 -0.44 15.51
C SER A 196 3.14 -0.61 14.65
N PHE A 197 1.95 -0.32 15.20
CA PHE A 197 0.68 -0.30 14.47
C PHE A 197 0.71 0.73 13.32
N ASP A 198 1.16 1.94 13.60
CA ASP A 198 1.22 3.02 12.62
C ASP A 198 2.25 2.73 11.51
N LEU A 199 3.46 2.28 11.86
CA LEU A 199 4.49 1.92 10.88
C LEU A 199 4.07 0.73 10.00
N PHE A 200 3.38 -0.26 10.57
CA PHE A 200 2.85 -1.38 9.79
C PHE A 200 1.77 -0.90 8.83
N SER A 201 0.82 -0.10 9.30
CA SER A 201 -0.21 0.55 8.49
C SER A 201 0.41 1.37 7.35
N LEU A 202 1.36 2.25 7.65
CA LEU A 202 2.13 3.05 6.69
C LEU A 202 2.72 2.18 5.58
N SER A 203 3.42 1.11 5.96
CA SER A 203 4.04 0.20 5.00
C SER A 203 3.02 -0.52 4.11
N MET A 204 1.82 -0.78 4.64
CA MET A 204 0.73 -1.39 3.89
C MET A 204 0.13 -0.42 2.87
N TYR A 205 -0.09 0.85 3.23
CA TYR A 205 -0.58 1.85 2.27
C TYR A 205 0.43 2.15 1.15
N ILE A 206 1.72 2.28 1.48
CA ILE A 206 2.77 2.51 0.47
C ILE A 206 2.97 1.27 -0.42
N GLY A 207 2.82 0.08 0.14
CA GLY A 207 3.02 -1.18 -0.57
C GLY A 207 1.84 -1.57 -1.46
N PHE A 208 0.65 -1.64 -0.88
CA PHE A 208 -0.55 -2.22 -1.51
C PHE A 208 -1.28 -1.25 -2.44
N ASP A 209 -1.57 -0.04 -1.97
CA ASP A 209 -2.49 0.87 -2.65
C ASP A 209 -2.00 1.33 -4.03
N PRO A 210 -0.67 1.49 -4.27
CA PRO A 210 -0.17 1.73 -5.62
C PRO A 210 -0.31 0.56 -6.59
N LEU A 211 -0.38 -0.70 -6.12
CA LEU A 211 -0.39 -1.88 -7.01
C LEU A 211 -1.57 -1.88 -7.97
N VAL A 212 -2.77 -1.57 -7.46
CA VAL A 212 -3.99 -1.59 -8.27
C VAL A 212 -3.92 -0.57 -9.40
N PRO A 213 -3.60 0.72 -9.15
CA PRO A 213 -3.39 1.68 -10.24
C PRO A 213 -2.22 1.35 -11.16
N ILE A 214 -1.12 0.73 -10.68
CA ILE A 214 -0.02 0.31 -11.54
C ILE A 214 -0.51 -0.68 -12.60
N PHE A 215 -1.20 -1.75 -12.16
CA PHE A 215 -1.73 -2.75 -13.09
C PHE A 215 -2.79 -2.15 -14.01
N MET A 216 -3.66 -1.29 -13.49
CA MET A 216 -4.68 -0.62 -14.29
C MET A 216 -4.05 0.28 -15.37
N LEU A 217 -3.08 1.11 -15.01
CA LEU A 217 -2.36 1.98 -15.96
C LEU A 217 -1.61 1.17 -17.00
N HIS A 218 -0.96 0.07 -16.60
CA HIS A 218 -0.30 -0.83 -17.55
C HIS A 218 -1.29 -1.35 -18.59
N THR A 219 -2.44 -1.88 -18.14
CA THR A 219 -3.51 -2.33 -19.03
C THR A 219 -4.03 -1.21 -19.93
N CYS A 220 -4.25 0.00 -19.39
CA CYS A 220 -4.63 1.17 -20.19
C CYS A 220 -3.60 1.51 -21.26
N GLY A 221 -2.30 1.44 -20.94
CA GLY A 221 -1.22 1.64 -21.91
C GLY A 221 -1.21 0.59 -23.01
N GLN A 222 -1.45 -0.69 -22.67
CA GLN A 222 -1.59 -1.76 -23.67
C GLN A 222 -2.81 -1.55 -24.57
N LEU A 223 -3.94 -1.08 -24.02
CA LEU A 223 -5.13 -0.75 -24.79
C LEU A 223 -4.90 0.45 -25.73
N GLU A 224 -4.20 1.48 -25.29
CA GLU A 224 -3.84 2.63 -26.12
C GLU A 224 -2.95 2.21 -27.30
N LEU A 225 -1.98 1.31 -27.08
CA LEU A 225 -1.18 0.74 -28.16
C LEU A 225 -2.04 0.00 -29.20
N ILE A 226 -2.95 -0.86 -28.74
CA ILE A 226 -3.84 -1.61 -29.63
C ILE A 226 -4.72 -0.65 -30.43
N SER A 227 -5.27 0.38 -29.78
CA SER A 227 -6.08 1.40 -30.44
C SER A 227 -5.29 2.14 -31.53
N ASN A 228 -4.04 2.51 -31.25
CA ASN A 228 -3.19 3.20 -32.22
C ASN A 228 -2.82 2.31 -33.41
N LYS A 229 -2.51 1.03 -33.17
CA LYS A 229 -2.31 0.05 -34.26
C LYS A 229 -3.55 -0.09 -35.14
N LEU A 230 -4.74 -0.22 -34.53
CA LEU A 230 -6.01 -0.28 -35.25
C LEU A 230 -6.25 0.97 -36.10
N MET A 231 -6.06 2.17 -35.55
CA MET A 231 -6.23 3.40 -36.33
C MET A 231 -5.26 3.46 -37.51
N ASN A 232 -3.99 3.10 -37.31
CA ASN A 232 -2.98 3.10 -38.37
C ASN A 232 -3.32 2.10 -39.49
N LEU A 233 -3.87 0.93 -39.15
CA LEU A 233 -4.39 -0.07 -40.09
C LEU A 233 -5.50 0.48 -40.97
N PHE A 234 -6.50 1.16 -40.39
CA PHE A 234 -7.62 1.72 -41.13
C PHE A 234 -7.27 3.01 -41.90
N SER A 235 -6.11 3.61 -41.62
CA SER A 235 -5.66 4.86 -42.23
C SER A 235 -4.71 4.66 -43.43
N LYS A 236 -4.18 3.44 -43.64
CA LYS A 236 -3.26 3.13 -44.75
C LYS A 236 -3.92 2.22 -45.78
N ASP A 237 -3.49 2.31 -47.04
CA ASP A 237 -3.67 1.28 -48.08
C ASP A 237 -2.89 -0.01 -47.71
N ALA A 238 -3.15 -0.55 -46.52
CA ALA A 238 -2.54 -1.78 -46.04
C ALA A 238 -3.09 -2.95 -46.86
N SER A 239 -2.21 -3.87 -47.26
CA SER A 239 -2.67 -5.04 -48.01
C SER A 239 -3.62 -5.86 -47.14
N ARG A 240 -4.57 -6.56 -47.77
CA ARG A 240 -5.54 -7.40 -47.06
C ARG A 240 -4.86 -8.42 -46.13
N GLN A 241 -3.65 -8.84 -46.47
CA GLN A 241 -2.84 -9.77 -45.70
C GLN A 241 -2.28 -9.12 -44.42
N ASP A 242 -1.74 -7.90 -44.52
CA ASP A 242 -1.22 -7.15 -43.37
C ASP A 242 -2.35 -6.83 -42.36
N ILE A 243 -3.54 -6.50 -42.89
CA ILE A 243 -4.73 -6.26 -42.07
C ILE A 243 -5.15 -7.53 -41.33
N MET A 244 -5.15 -8.68 -41.99
CA MET A 244 -5.50 -9.96 -41.36
C MET A 244 -4.49 -10.38 -40.29
N ASP A 245 -3.20 -10.21 -40.55
CA ASP A 245 -2.15 -10.62 -39.61
C ASP A 245 -2.12 -9.71 -38.38
N GLU A 246 -2.32 -8.41 -38.55
CA GLU A 246 -2.35 -7.47 -37.42
C GLU A 246 -3.66 -7.59 -36.62
N LEU A 247 -4.82 -7.81 -37.25
CA LEU A 247 -6.07 -8.16 -36.55
C LEU A 247 -5.95 -9.47 -35.77
N LYS A 248 -5.26 -10.47 -36.32
CA LYS A 248 -5.02 -11.75 -35.63
C LYS A 248 -4.10 -11.56 -34.42
N SER A 249 -3.05 -10.76 -34.57
CA SER A 249 -2.16 -10.36 -33.47
C SER A 249 -2.89 -9.61 -32.37
N ILE A 250 -3.78 -8.66 -32.74
CA ILE A 250 -4.62 -7.91 -31.81
C ILE A 250 -5.61 -8.83 -31.09
N ASN A 251 -6.27 -9.74 -31.81
CA ASN A 251 -7.20 -10.70 -31.21
C ASN A 251 -6.50 -11.62 -30.21
N VAL A 252 -5.29 -12.11 -30.53
CA VAL A 252 -4.49 -12.90 -29.57
C VAL A 252 -4.10 -12.09 -28.34
N LYS A 253 -3.68 -10.82 -28.51
CA LYS A 253 -3.39 -9.94 -27.37
C LYS A 253 -4.63 -9.67 -26.51
N LEU A 254 -5.77 -9.40 -27.11
CA LEU A 254 -7.04 -9.18 -26.39
C LEU A 254 -7.47 -10.43 -25.62
N GLN A 255 -7.35 -11.62 -26.22
CA GLN A 255 -7.63 -12.89 -25.54
C GLN A 255 -6.70 -13.14 -24.35
N ASN A 256 -5.44 -12.69 -24.42
CA ASN A 256 -4.48 -12.79 -23.32
C ASN A 256 -4.75 -11.78 -22.20
N ILE A 257 -5.31 -10.60 -22.52
CA ILE A 257 -5.72 -9.61 -21.51
C ILE A 257 -6.96 -10.09 -20.72
N TYR A 258 -7.82 -10.91 -21.34
CA TYR A 258 -9.06 -11.42 -20.72
C TYR A 258 -8.91 -12.73 -19.91
N LYS A 259 -7.75 -13.40 -19.95
CA LYS A 259 -7.48 -14.65 -19.22
C LYS A 259 -6.73 -14.43 -17.92
#